data_AF-V6SST9-F1
#
_entry.id   AF-V6SST9-F1
#
_cell.length_a   1.000
_cell.length_b   1.000
_cell.length_c   1.000
_cell.angle_alpha   90.00
_cell.angle_beta   90.00
_cell.angle_gamma   90.00
#
_symmetry.space_group_name_H-M   'P 1'
#
loop_
_entity.id
_entity.type
_entity.pdbx_description
1 polymer ?
#
loop_
_entity_poly.entity_id
_entity_poly.type
_entity_poly.pdbx_seq_one_letter_code
_entity_poly.pdbx_strand_id
1 'polypeptide(L)'
;MAIAVACLVSVNEVPKVTVFGKDKTIHFFFYFVFTLLWFLFLTKELPKWSFGQKAFFILGSSFLYGGIIEIGQELFTASRKADVYDVIANVSGSLVGILVLLFMTKSAKNSASKK
;
A
#
# COMPACT_ATOMS: atom_id res chain seq x y z
N MET A 1 11.06 -13.72 7.81
CA MET A 1 11.60 -15.00 7.29
C MET A 1 10.64 -15.71 6.35
N ALA A 2 9.37 -15.94 6.71
CA ALA A 2 8.39 -16.57 5.82
C ALA A 2 8.19 -15.83 4.48
N ILE A 3 8.18 -14.49 4.49
CA ILE A 3 8.07 -13.67 3.27
C ILE A 3 9.32 -13.82 2.37
N ALA A 4 10.51 -13.90 2.97
CA ALA A 4 11.75 -14.10 2.21
C ALA A 4 11.76 -15.49 1.54
N VAL A 5 11.30 -16.53 2.24
CA VAL A 5 11.16 -17.89 1.68
C VAL A 5 10.08 -17.92 0.59
N ALA A 6 8.96 -17.21 0.78
CA ALA A 6 7.91 -17.09 -0.24
C ALA A 6 8.38 -16.36 -1.51
N CYS A 7 9.33 -15.42 -1.37
CA CYS A 7 9.97 -14.77 -2.52
C CYS A 7 11.09 -15.59 -3.17
N LEU A 8 11.66 -16.58 -2.46
CA LEU A 8 12.84 -17.35 -2.91
C LEU A 8 12.48 -18.73 -3.50
N VAL A 9 11.30 -19.29 -3.15
CA VAL A 9 10.83 -20.55 -3.72
C VAL A 9 10.38 -20.31 -5.15
N SER A 10 11.19 -20.81 -6.10
CA SER A 10 10.88 -20.81 -7.52
C SER A 10 9.70 -21.74 -7.79
N VAL A 11 8.53 -21.16 -8.05
CA VAL A 11 7.35 -21.87 -8.50
C VAL A 11 7.55 -22.22 -9.98
N ASN A 12 8.27 -23.31 -10.25
CA ASN A 12 8.77 -23.69 -11.57
C ASN A 12 7.69 -24.16 -12.58
N GLU A 13 6.40 -24.14 -12.24
CA GLU A 13 5.32 -24.51 -13.17
C GLU A 13 4.11 -23.58 -13.11
N VAL A 14 4.31 -22.31 -12.76
CA VAL A 14 3.29 -21.31 -13.07
C VAL A 14 3.54 -20.88 -14.52
N PRO A 15 2.55 -20.94 -15.43
CA PRO A 15 2.70 -20.39 -16.76
C PRO A 15 3.30 -19.00 -16.61
N LYS A 16 4.26 -18.61 -17.47
CA LYS A 16 4.77 -17.24 -17.51
C LYS A 16 3.57 -16.32 -17.70
N VAL A 17 2.97 -15.88 -16.60
CA VAL A 17 1.95 -14.86 -16.62
C VAL A 17 2.75 -13.61 -16.88
N THR A 18 2.91 -13.30 -18.16
CA THR A 18 3.07 -11.92 -18.59
C THR A 18 1.83 -11.21 -18.11
N VAL A 19 1.86 -10.74 -16.85
CA VAL A 19 0.80 -9.94 -16.26
C VAL A 19 0.91 -8.52 -16.83
N PHE A 20 0.74 -8.39 -18.14
CA PHE A 20 0.47 -7.08 -18.73
C PHE A 20 -0.95 -6.69 -18.30
N GLY A 21 -1.05 -5.79 -17.32
CA GLY A 21 -2.32 -5.16 -16.93
C GLY A 21 -2.97 -5.58 -15.62
N LYS A 22 -2.76 -6.80 -15.07
CA LYS A 22 -3.23 -7.09 -13.68
C LYS A 22 -2.35 -6.47 -12.61
N ASP A 23 -1.17 -5.97 -12.98
CA ASP A 23 -0.21 -5.40 -12.04
C ASP A 23 -0.77 -4.17 -11.33
N LYS A 24 -1.47 -3.30 -12.06
CA LYS A 24 -2.03 -2.05 -11.54
C LYS A 24 -3.08 -2.28 -10.45
N THR A 25 -3.95 -3.27 -10.64
CA THR A 25 -4.95 -3.61 -9.61
C THR A 25 -4.28 -4.19 -8.37
N ILE A 26 -3.21 -4.96 -8.55
CA ILE A 26 -2.43 -5.54 -7.46
C ILE A 26 -1.71 -4.44 -6.68
N HIS A 27 -1.04 -3.51 -7.38
CA HIS A 27 -0.43 -2.29 -6.83
C HIS A 27 -1.44 -1.48 -6.00
N PHE A 28 -2.59 -1.15 -6.59
CA PHE A 28 -3.68 -0.49 -5.90
C PHE A 28 -4.08 -1.23 -4.62
N PHE A 29 -4.33 -2.53 -4.71
CA PHE A 29 -4.80 -3.32 -3.56
C PHE A 29 -3.73 -3.45 -2.46
N PHE A 30 -2.47 -3.63 -2.84
CA PHE A 30 -1.35 -3.67 -1.89
C PHE A 30 -1.22 -2.36 -1.13
N TYR A 31 -1.27 -1.23 -1.82
CA TYR A 31 -1.14 0.07 -1.17
C TYR A 31 -2.39 0.46 -0.38
N PHE A 32 -3.57 -0.01 -0.78
CA PHE A 32 -4.79 0.06 0.03
C PHE A 32 -4.62 -0.69 1.37
N VAL A 33 -4.25 -1.97 1.33
CA VAL A 33 -4.07 -2.79 2.55
C VAL A 33 -2.91 -2.27 3.40
N PHE A 34 -1.79 -1.88 2.77
CA PHE A 34 -0.66 -1.22 3.42
C PHE A 34 -1.12 -0.01 4.24
N THR A 35 -1.94 0.86 3.66
CA THR A 35 -2.47 2.04 4.34
C THR A 35 -3.32 1.67 5.56
N LEU A 36 -4.20 0.67 5.46
CA LEU A 36 -5.02 0.23 6.59
C LEU A 36 -4.16 -0.31 7.74
N LEU A 37 -3.20 -1.18 7.43
CA LEU A 37 -2.32 -1.80 8.41
C LEU A 37 -1.40 -0.78 9.08
N TRP A 38 -0.80 0.11 8.31
CA TRP A 38 0.05 1.17 8.86
C TRP A 38 -0.74 2.16 9.70
N PHE A 39 -1.96 2.50 9.31
CA PHE A 39 -2.79 3.37 10.13
C PHE A 39 -3.13 2.74 11.49
N LEU A 40 -3.45 1.44 11.49
CA LEU A 40 -3.67 0.69 12.73
C LEU A 40 -2.42 0.66 13.59
N PHE A 41 -1.26 0.33 13.00
CA PHE A 41 0.03 0.32 13.66
C PHE A 41 0.36 1.68 14.28
N LEU A 42 0.29 2.78 13.51
CA LEU A 42 0.56 4.12 14.02
C LEU A 42 -0.47 4.57 15.06
N THR A 43 -1.70 4.05 15.02
CA THR A 43 -2.69 4.33 16.06
C THR A 43 -2.34 3.68 17.38
N LYS A 44 -1.73 2.50 17.35
CA LYS A 44 -1.22 1.81 18.52
C LYS A 44 0.08 2.43 19.04
N GLU A 45 1.06 2.62 18.17
CA GLU A 45 2.42 3.02 18.57
C GLU A 45 2.57 4.53 18.75
N LEU A 46 1.80 5.32 18.01
CA LEU A 46 1.82 6.79 18.06
C LEU A 46 0.42 7.34 18.37
N PRO A 47 -0.15 7.06 19.56
CA PRO A 47 -1.52 7.44 19.90
C PRO A 47 -1.71 8.96 19.96
N LYS A 48 -0.64 9.73 20.20
CA LYS A 48 -0.66 11.20 20.22
C LYS A 48 -0.77 11.83 18.82
N TRP A 49 -0.48 11.08 17.76
CA TRP A 49 -0.58 11.60 16.40
C TRP A 49 -2.03 11.74 15.98
N SER A 50 -2.36 12.90 15.41
CA SER A 50 -3.66 13.15 14.81
C SER A 50 -3.88 12.27 13.56
N PHE A 51 -5.14 12.12 13.15
CA PHE A 51 -5.47 11.42 11.90
C PHE A 51 -4.68 11.99 10.72
N GLY A 52 -4.61 13.33 10.61
CA GLY A 52 -3.90 14.02 9.53
C GLY A 52 -2.40 13.73 9.52
N GLN A 53 -1.75 13.68 10.70
CA GLN A 53 -0.32 13.34 10.81
C GLN A 53 -0.05 11.90 10.35
N LYS A 54 -0.88 10.95 10.76
CA LYS A 54 -0.77 9.55 10.33
C LYS A 54 -1.00 9.42 8.82
N ALA A 55 -2.04 10.06 8.31
CA ALA A 55 -2.38 10.07 6.88
C ALA A 55 -1.24 10.65 6.04
N PHE A 56 -0.68 11.80 6.44
CA PHE A 56 0.44 12.43 5.76
C PHE A 56 1.68 11.53 5.75
N PHE A 57 2.04 10.95 6.89
CA PHE A 57 3.16 10.01 6.98
C PHE A 57 2.97 8.80 6.06
N ILE A 58 1.80 8.17 6.09
CA ILE A 58 1.51 6.99 5.25
C ILE A 58 1.57 7.34 3.77
N LEU A 59 1.00 8.47 3.34
CA LEU A 59 1.08 8.90 1.93
C LEU A 59 2.52 9.15 1.50
N GLY A 60 3.31 9.84 2.34
CA GLY A 60 4.74 10.06 2.07
C GLY A 60 5.50 8.74 1.97
N SER A 61 5.30 7.82 2.92
CA SER A 61 5.92 6.50 2.89
C SER A 61 5.47 5.67 1.69
N SER A 62 4.19 5.72 1.32
CA SER A 62 3.66 5.03 0.15
C SER A 62 4.31 5.51 -1.14
N PHE A 63 4.40 6.83 -1.32
CA PHE A 63 5.01 7.43 -2.51
C PHE A 63 6.51 7.10 -2.61
N LEU A 64 7.25 7.27 -1.51
CA LEU A 64 8.69 6.99 -1.49
C LEU A 64 8.98 5.50 -1.68
N TYR A 65 8.31 4.63 -0.92
CA TYR A 65 8.51 3.19 -1.01
C TYR A 65 8.09 2.65 -2.38
N GLY A 66 6.95 3.10 -2.90
CA GLY A 66 6.48 2.74 -4.25
C GLY A 66 7.45 3.15 -5.33
N GLY A 67 7.92 4.40 -5.30
CA GLY A 67 8.92 4.87 -6.26
C GLY A 67 10.24 4.09 -6.19
N ILE A 68 10.71 3.76 -4.98
CA ILE A 68 11.92 2.93 -4.81
C ILE A 68 11.74 1.54 -5.41
N ILE A 69 10.57 0.91 -5.21
CA ILE A 69 10.28 -0.41 -5.77
C ILE A 69 10.22 -0.36 -7.30
N GLU A 70 9.57 0.65 -7.88
CA GLU A 70 9.52 0.85 -9.35
C GLU A 70 10.91 1.03 -9.96
N ILE A 71 11.75 1.87 -9.34
CA ILE A 71 13.16 2.03 -9.77
C ILE A 71 13.91 0.71 -9.63
N GLY A 72 13.72 0.00 -8.52
CA GLY A 72 14.33 -1.31 -8.31
C GLY A 72 13.90 -2.34 -9.35
N GLN A 73 12.65 -2.30 -9.81
CA GLN A 73 12.17 -3.16 -10.88
C GLN A 73 12.91 -2.89 -12.20
N GLU A 74 13.10 -1.62 -12.57
CA GLU A 74 13.88 -1.25 -13.77
C GLU A 74 15.35 -1.68 -13.66
N LEU A 75 15.96 -1.49 -12.50
CA LEU A 75 17.40 -1.74 -12.32
C LEU A 75 17.75 -3.23 -12.16
N PHE A 76 16.86 -4.02 -11.55
CA PHE A 76 17.20 -5.37 -11.09
C PHE A 76 16.36 -6.48 -11.70
N THR A 77 15.38 -6.18 -12.57
CA THR A 77 14.57 -7.22 -13.23
C THR A 77 14.71 -7.18 -14.74
N ALA A 78 14.81 -8.35 -15.37
CA ALA A 78 14.92 -8.47 -16.81
C ALA A 78 13.58 -8.35 -17.55
N SER A 79 12.46 -8.42 -16.82
CA SER A 79 11.10 -8.53 -17.38
C SER A 79 10.14 -7.41 -16.95
N ARG A 80 10.51 -6.55 -15.99
CA ARG A 80 9.70 -5.40 -15.57
C ARG A 80 10.42 -4.10 -15.85
N LYS A 81 9.65 -3.14 -16.37
CA LYS A 81 10.04 -1.76 -16.62
C LYS A 81 9.33 -0.89 -15.60
N ALA A 82 9.98 0.15 -15.11
CA ALA A 82 9.32 1.15 -14.28
C ALA A 82 8.13 1.76 -15.06
N ASP A 83 6.96 1.81 -14.44
CA ASP A 83 5.75 2.36 -15.05
C ASP A 83 5.15 3.45 -14.15
N VAL A 84 5.05 4.67 -14.68
CA VAL A 84 4.41 5.80 -13.96
C VAL A 84 2.97 5.46 -13.57
N TYR A 85 2.27 4.63 -14.35
CA TYR A 85 0.93 4.21 -13.99
C TYR A 85 0.88 3.27 -12.79
N ASP A 86 1.96 2.57 -12.46
CA ASP A 86 2.05 1.75 -11.25
C ASP A 86 2.26 2.63 -10.02
N VAL A 87 3.03 3.73 -10.14
CA VAL A 87 3.08 4.79 -9.10
C VAL A 87 1.69 5.41 -8.86
N ILE A 88 0.93 5.68 -9.93
CA ILE A 88 -0.44 6.20 -9.81
C ILE A 88 -1.35 5.17 -9.12
N ALA A 89 -1.23 3.89 -9.46
CA ALA A 89 -1.98 2.82 -8.82
C ALA A 89 -1.66 2.73 -7.31
N ASN A 90 -0.39 2.85 -6.94
CA ASN A 90 0.06 2.85 -5.54
C ASN A 90 -0.56 4.02 -4.76
N VAL A 91 -0.43 5.24 -5.29
CA VAL A 91 -0.96 6.45 -4.65
C VAL A 91 -2.49 6.39 -4.53
N SER A 92 -3.19 5.95 -5.58
CA SER A 92 -4.65 5.84 -5.55
C SER A 92 -5.15 4.80 -4.55
N GLY A 93 -4.46 3.66 -4.41
CA GLY A 93 -4.74 2.66 -3.37
C GLY A 93 -4.65 3.25 -1.97
N SER A 94 -3.57 3.99 -1.69
CA SER A 94 -3.39 4.65 -0.40
C SER A 94 -4.38 5.78 -0.13
N LEU A 95 -4.76 6.55 -1.16
CA LEU A 95 -5.81 7.57 -1.02
C LEU A 95 -7.17 6.95 -0.67
N VAL A 96 -7.56 5.88 -1.36
CA VAL A 96 -8.82 5.17 -1.05
C VAL A 96 -8.77 4.57 0.36
N GLY A 97 -7.63 4.01 0.78
CA GLY A 97 -7.44 3.52 2.14
C GLY A 97 -7.67 4.59 3.21
N ILE A 98 -7.12 5.80 2.99
CA ILE A 98 -7.33 6.95 3.88
C ILE A 98 -8.79 7.39 3.89
N LEU A 99 -9.47 7.42 2.75
CA LEU A 99 -10.89 7.77 2.69
C LEU A 99 -11.74 6.79 3.50
N VAL A 100 -11.50 5.48 3.36
CA VAL A 100 -12.18 4.45 4.16
C VAL A 100 -11.95 4.68 5.65
N LEU A 101 -10.70 4.91 6.07
CA LEU A 101 -10.37 5.18 7.46
C LEU A 101 -11.03 6.47 7.99
N LEU A 102 -11.15 7.50 7.15
CA LEU A 102 -11.83 8.75 7.51
C LEU A 102 -13.32 8.51 7.80
N PHE A 103 -14.01 7.75 6.95
CA PHE A 103 -15.41 7.41 7.16
C PHE A 103 -15.61 6.53 8.41
N MET A 104 -14.72 5.56 8.64
CA MET A 104 -14.79 4.69 9.81
C MET A 104 -14.57 5.46 11.12
N THR A 105 -13.53 6.29 11.18
CA THR A 105 -13.19 7.08 12.37
C THR A 105 -14.23 8.16 12.67
N LYS A 106 -14.78 8.80 11.64
CA LYS A 106 -15.89 9.76 11.79
C LYS A 106 -17.15 9.09 12.33
N SER A 107 -17.50 7.92 11.81
CA SER A 107 -18.68 7.16 12.26
C SER A 107 -18.56 6.70 13.72
N ALA A 108 -17.36 6.28 14.14
CA ALA A 108 -17.08 5.93 15.53
C ALA A 108 -17.25 7.13 16.48
N LYS A 109 -16.74 8.31 16.09
CA LYS A 109 -16.86 9.53 16.91
C LYS A 109 -18.31 10.02 17.04
N ASN A 110 -19.08 9.96 15.95
CA ASN A 110 -20.50 10.34 15.95
C ASN A 110 -21.35 9.43 16.85
N SER A 111 -21.00 8.15 16.96
CA SER A 111 -21.70 7.18 17.81
C SER A 111 -21.38 7.40 19.29
N ALA A 112 -20.15 7.82 19.64
CA ALA A 112 -19.75 8.12 21.01
C ALA A 112 -20.34 9.44 21.55
N SER A 113 -20.64 10.42 20.68
CA SER A 113 -21.20 11.72 21.08
C SER A 113 -22.71 11.71 21.36
N LYS A 114 -23.42 10.63 20.99
CA LYS A 114 -24.88 10.49 21.22
C LYS A 114 -25.23 9.79 22.54
N LYS A 115 -24.21 9.36 23.30
CA LYS A 115 -24.36 8.62 24.56
C LYS A 115 -23.96 9.52 25.72
#